data_AF-A0A3D5KLW6-F1
#
_entry.id   AF-A0A3D5KLW6-F1
#
_cell.length_a   1.000
_cell.length_b   1.000
_cell.length_c   1.000
_cell.angle_alpha   90.00
_cell.angle_beta   90.00
_cell.angle_gamma   90.00
#
_symmetry.space_group_name_H-M   'P 1'
#
loop_
_entity.id
_entity.type
_entity.pdbx_description
1 polymer ?
#
loop_
_entity_poly.entity_id
_entity_poly.type
_entity_poly.pdbx_seq_one_letter_code
_entity_poly.pdbx_strand_id
1 'polypeptide(L)'
;MNGESKCPFHGGALKQSAGGGTGNRDWWPNQLKLNILRQHSDLSNPMDKSFNYTAEFKKLDLAALKKDIYQLMTASQEWWPADYGHYGPLFIRMAWHSAGTYRISDGRGGAGAGQQRFAPLNSWPDNANLDKARLLLWPIKKKYGKKISWADLMILAGNCALESMGFKTFGFGGGREDTWEPQEDVYWGSETSWLGDKRYTGDRELENPLGAVQMGLIYVNPQGPNGNPDPVAAARDIRETFGRMAMNDEET
;
A
#
# COMPACT_ATOMS: atom_id res chain seq x y z
N MET A 1 19.45 52.76 7.18
CA MET A 1 19.41 52.26 5.79
C MET A 1 19.47 50.74 5.87
N ASN A 2 18.33 50.08 6.09
CA ASN A 2 17.45 49.46 5.08
C ASN A 2 18.12 48.31 4.31
N GLY A 3 17.71 47.08 4.63
CA GLY A 3 18.07 45.87 3.89
C GLY A 3 17.49 44.57 4.46
N GLU A 4 16.40 44.60 5.23
CA GLU A 4 15.59 43.39 5.43
C GLU A 4 14.98 43.04 4.07
N SER A 5 15.42 41.94 3.46
CA SER A 5 14.74 41.35 2.31
C SER A 5 13.39 40.79 2.79
N LYS A 6 12.41 41.69 2.94
CA LYS A 6 11.02 41.34 3.19
C LYS A 6 10.52 40.57 1.97
N CYS A 7 10.26 39.28 2.17
CA CYS A 7 9.52 38.47 1.21
C CYS A 7 8.20 39.22 0.88
N PRO A 8 7.94 39.56 -0.40
CA PRO A 8 6.83 40.46 -0.76
C PRO A 8 5.44 39.82 -0.65
N PHE A 9 5.33 38.60 -0.12
CA PHE A 9 4.07 37.88 0.01
C PHE A 9 3.52 37.98 1.43
N HIS A 10 2.73 39.03 1.70
CA HIS A 10 1.94 39.19 2.94
C HIS A 10 0.51 38.65 2.76
N GLY A 11 0.36 37.47 2.13
CA GLY A 11 -0.91 36.76 2.12
C GLY A 11 -1.07 36.02 3.45
N GLY A 12 -2.00 36.45 4.31
CA GLY A 12 -2.38 35.69 5.50
C GLY A 12 -2.73 34.24 5.14
N ALA A 13 -2.63 33.33 6.11
CA ALA A 13 -2.98 31.91 5.90
C ALA A 13 -4.30 31.81 5.13
N LEU A 14 -4.26 31.21 3.94
CA LEU A 14 -5.45 31.01 3.11
C LEU A 14 -6.48 30.26 3.95
N LYS A 15 -7.62 30.89 4.25
CA LYS A 15 -8.73 30.26 4.99
C LYS A 15 -9.33 29.06 4.25
N GLN A 16 -9.09 28.98 2.94
CA GLN A 16 -9.56 27.93 2.04
C GLN A 16 -8.39 27.49 1.17
N SER A 17 -8.10 26.18 1.13
CA SER A 17 -7.05 25.63 0.27
C SER A 17 -7.43 25.77 -1.20
N ALA A 18 -6.42 25.88 -2.08
CA ALA A 18 -6.64 25.75 -3.51
C ALA A 18 -7.29 24.38 -3.81
N GLY A 19 -8.41 24.38 -4.52
CA GLY A 19 -9.22 23.17 -4.76
C GLY A 19 -10.22 22.82 -3.64
N GLY A 20 -10.33 23.63 -2.58
CA GLY A 20 -11.38 23.50 -1.56
C GLY A 20 -12.71 24.14 -1.98
N GLY A 21 -13.78 23.81 -1.26
CA GLY A 21 -15.15 24.29 -1.52
C GLY A 21 -15.98 23.33 -2.37
N THR A 22 -17.26 23.68 -2.58
CA THR A 22 -18.20 22.88 -3.38
C THR A 22 -17.75 22.83 -4.85
N GLY A 23 -17.56 21.64 -5.39
CA GLY A 23 -17.20 21.40 -6.78
C GLY A 23 -18.35 20.81 -7.60
N ASN A 24 -18.13 20.63 -8.91
CA ASN A 24 -19.13 20.03 -9.81
C ASN A 24 -19.64 18.67 -9.32
N ARG A 25 -18.80 17.88 -8.65
CA ARG A 25 -19.12 16.55 -8.14
C ARG A 25 -20.15 16.58 -7.01
N ASP A 26 -20.22 17.66 -6.25
CA ASP A 26 -21.20 17.81 -5.18
C ASP A 26 -22.60 18.10 -5.77
N TRP A 27 -22.65 18.83 -6.89
CA TRP A 27 -23.90 19.15 -7.60
C TRP A 27 -24.39 18.02 -8.52
N TRP A 28 -23.45 17.32 -9.17
CA TRP A 28 -23.74 16.23 -10.11
C TRP A 28 -22.97 14.96 -9.70
N PRO A 29 -23.37 14.28 -8.60
CA PRO A 29 -22.64 13.14 -8.06
C PRO A 29 -22.58 11.94 -9.02
N ASN A 30 -23.56 11.83 -9.93
CA ASN A 30 -23.66 10.76 -10.92
C ASN A 30 -23.05 11.13 -12.28
N GLN A 31 -22.37 12.28 -12.41
CA GLN A 31 -21.71 12.66 -13.64
C GLN A 31 -20.55 11.70 -13.96
N LEU A 32 -20.41 11.33 -15.23
CA LEU A 32 -19.33 10.46 -15.70
C LEU A 32 -17.94 11.00 -15.31
N LYS A 33 -17.13 10.11 -14.74
CA LYS A 33 -15.80 10.41 -14.22
C LYS A 33 -14.74 10.24 -15.31
N LEU A 34 -14.09 11.33 -15.72
CA LEU A 34 -12.97 11.30 -16.67
C LEU A 34 -11.59 11.43 -15.99
N ASN A 35 -11.54 11.68 -14.67
CA ASN A 35 -10.28 11.78 -13.90
C ASN A 35 -9.45 10.50 -13.98
N ILE A 36 -10.10 9.34 -14.01
CA ILE A 36 -9.42 8.03 -14.11
C ILE A 36 -8.57 7.88 -15.38
N LEU A 37 -8.88 8.63 -16.44
CA LEU A 37 -8.15 8.62 -17.73
C LEU A 37 -6.95 9.57 -17.74
N ARG A 38 -6.73 10.33 -16.68
CA ARG A 38 -5.68 11.36 -16.56
C ARG A 38 -4.73 11.08 -15.40
N GLN A 39 -4.86 9.90 -14.80
CA GLN A 39 -4.00 9.50 -13.69
C GLN A 39 -2.59 9.17 -14.18
N HIS A 40 -1.64 9.26 -13.26
CA HIS A 40 -0.23 8.90 -13.43
C HIS A 40 0.40 9.59 -14.65
N SER A 41 0.03 10.84 -14.87
CA SER A 41 0.58 11.68 -15.93
C SER A 41 2.07 11.96 -15.71
N ASP A 42 2.83 12.10 -16.79
CA ASP A 42 4.23 12.55 -16.74
C ASP A 42 4.40 13.92 -16.06
N LEU A 43 3.32 14.71 -15.95
CA LEU A 43 3.34 15.99 -15.26
C LEU A 43 3.40 15.86 -13.72
N SER A 44 2.90 14.76 -13.16
CA SER A 44 3.00 14.47 -11.72
C SER A 44 4.19 13.56 -11.37
N ASN A 45 4.88 13.04 -12.38
CA ASN A 45 6.08 12.23 -12.23
C ASN A 45 7.33 13.11 -12.05
N PRO A 46 8.05 13.05 -10.91
CA PRO A 46 9.24 13.86 -10.65
C PRO A 46 10.51 13.32 -11.32
N MET A 47 10.43 12.16 -11.99
CA MET A 47 11.59 11.58 -12.68
C MET A 47 11.82 12.28 -14.02
N ASP A 48 13.09 12.32 -14.47
CA ASP A 48 13.42 12.81 -15.81
C ASP A 48 12.63 12.03 -16.87
N LYS A 49 12.22 12.71 -17.96
CA LYS A 49 11.45 12.08 -19.06
C LYS A 49 12.16 10.88 -19.71
N SER A 50 13.49 10.81 -19.60
CA SER A 50 14.31 9.71 -20.11
C SER A 50 14.58 8.60 -19.07
N PHE A 51 14.01 8.72 -17.88
CA PHE A 51 14.18 7.73 -16.82
C PHE A 51 13.61 6.37 -17.24
N ASN A 52 14.39 5.31 -16.99
CA ASN A 52 14.00 3.93 -17.25
C ASN A 52 14.31 3.10 -16.00
N TYR A 53 13.28 2.71 -15.26
CA TYR A 53 13.46 2.00 -13.99
C TYR A 53 14.16 0.66 -14.19
N THR A 54 13.76 -0.11 -15.21
CA THR A 54 14.39 -1.41 -15.51
C THR A 54 15.90 -1.27 -15.73
N ALA A 55 16.34 -0.23 -16.44
CA ALA A 55 17.76 0.04 -16.66
C ALA A 55 18.49 0.45 -15.37
N GLU A 56 17.86 1.22 -14.49
CA GLU A 56 18.43 1.63 -13.21
C GLU A 56 18.46 0.47 -12.20
N PHE A 57 17.42 -0.35 -12.15
CA PHE A 57 17.34 -1.56 -11.31
C PHE A 57 18.42 -2.58 -11.69
N LYS A 58 18.71 -2.76 -12.98
CA LYS A 58 19.82 -3.63 -13.43
C LYS A 58 21.21 -3.16 -12.95
N LYS A 59 21.37 -1.89 -12.57
CA LYS A 59 22.62 -1.33 -12.01
C LYS A 59 22.67 -1.41 -10.48
N LEU A 60 21.64 -1.98 -9.84
CA LEU A 60 21.54 -2.13 -8.40
C LEU A 60 22.44 -3.27 -7.94
N ASP A 61 23.26 -3.02 -6.93
CA ASP A 61 23.92 -4.09 -6.18
C ASP A 61 22.87 -4.72 -5.24
N LEU A 62 22.20 -5.76 -5.74
CA LEU A 62 21.13 -6.43 -5.00
C LEU A 62 21.68 -7.14 -3.75
N ALA A 63 22.91 -7.68 -3.80
CA ALA A 63 23.51 -8.34 -2.65
C ALA A 63 23.79 -7.34 -1.53
N ALA A 64 24.33 -6.17 -1.86
CA ALA A 64 24.52 -5.09 -0.90
C ALA A 64 23.17 -4.60 -0.33
N LEU A 65 22.15 -4.42 -1.18
CA LEU A 65 20.82 -4.01 -0.72
C LEU A 65 20.22 -5.00 0.27
N LYS A 66 20.26 -6.30 -0.05
CA LYS A 66 19.76 -7.35 0.87
C LYS A 66 20.54 -7.34 2.19
N LYS A 67 21.87 -7.18 2.14
CA LYS A 67 22.71 -7.07 3.34
C LYS A 67 22.29 -5.89 4.23
N ASP A 68 22.07 -4.72 3.65
CA ASP A 68 21.62 -3.56 4.42
C ASP A 68 20.22 -3.77 5.03
N ILE A 69 19.31 -4.42 4.29
CA ILE A 69 17.98 -4.78 4.80
C ILE A 69 18.10 -5.75 5.99
N TYR A 70 18.96 -6.77 5.92
CA TYR A 70 19.19 -7.68 7.04
C TYR A 70 19.76 -6.96 8.26
N GLN A 71 20.70 -6.03 8.06
CA GLN A 71 21.25 -5.23 9.15
C GLN A 71 20.18 -4.34 9.81
N LEU A 72 19.33 -3.72 9.00
CA LEU A 72 18.21 -2.91 9.50
C LEU A 72 17.27 -3.74 10.39
N MET A 73 17.01 -5.01 10.05
CA MET A 73 16.06 -5.85 10.79
C MET A 73 16.41 -5.99 12.28
N THR A 74 17.69 -5.99 12.63
CA THR A 74 18.15 -6.09 14.02
C THR A 74 18.61 -4.75 14.61
N ALA A 75 18.55 -3.66 13.84
CA ALA A 75 18.92 -2.32 14.27
C ALA A 75 17.71 -1.58 14.85
N SER A 76 17.26 -2.01 16.03
CA SER A 76 16.10 -1.44 16.73
C SER A 76 16.22 0.09 16.88
N GLN A 77 15.12 0.79 16.64
CA GLN A 77 15.00 2.24 16.72
C GLN A 77 14.17 2.63 17.95
N GLU A 78 14.60 3.63 18.71
CA GLU A 78 13.91 4.05 19.95
C GLU A 78 12.46 4.51 19.71
N TRP A 79 12.19 5.16 18.58
CA TRP A 79 10.85 5.65 18.22
C TRP A 79 9.89 4.56 17.77
N TRP A 80 10.38 3.36 17.48
CA TRP A 80 9.58 2.18 17.17
C TRP A 80 10.39 0.91 17.46
N PRO A 81 10.55 0.51 18.73
CA PRO A 81 11.43 -0.61 19.08
C PRO A 81 11.04 -1.91 18.39
N ALA A 82 12.03 -2.70 17.98
CA ALA A 82 11.79 -3.99 17.35
C ALA A 82 11.31 -5.03 18.39
N ASP A 83 10.13 -5.60 18.16
CA ASP A 83 9.67 -6.76 18.91
C ASP A 83 10.70 -7.89 18.80
N TYR A 84 11.06 -8.47 19.96
CA TYR A 84 12.10 -9.51 20.05
C TYR A 84 13.46 -9.11 19.45
N GLY A 85 13.72 -7.81 19.30
CA GLY A 85 14.94 -7.29 18.66
C GLY A 85 15.02 -7.53 17.16
N HIS A 86 13.90 -7.85 16.48
CA HIS A 86 13.90 -8.14 15.04
C HIS A 86 12.64 -7.64 14.32
N TYR A 87 12.78 -6.72 13.34
CA TYR A 87 11.66 -6.18 12.54
C TYR A 87 11.10 -7.12 11.48
N GLY A 88 11.70 -8.30 11.30
CA GLY A 88 11.30 -9.29 10.28
C GLY A 88 9.79 -9.54 10.21
N PRO A 89 9.11 -9.93 11.32
CA PRO A 89 7.67 -10.16 11.30
C PRO A 89 6.85 -8.95 10.82
N LEU A 90 7.27 -7.73 11.20
CA LEU A 90 6.64 -6.49 10.74
C LEU A 90 6.82 -6.28 9.24
N PHE A 91 8.01 -6.56 8.69
CA PHE A 91 8.26 -6.46 7.25
C PHE A 91 7.54 -7.53 6.43
N ILE A 92 7.37 -8.74 6.97
CA ILE A 92 6.52 -9.78 6.36
C ILE A 92 5.09 -9.27 6.26
N ARG A 93 4.53 -8.75 7.37
CA ARG A 93 3.17 -8.16 7.35
C ARG A 93 3.06 -7.00 6.36
N MET A 94 4.05 -6.11 6.30
CA MET A 94 4.04 -4.99 5.35
C MET A 94 3.99 -5.49 3.90
N ALA A 95 4.83 -6.46 3.54
CA ALA A 95 4.88 -7.02 2.19
C ALA A 95 3.57 -7.75 1.85
N TRP A 96 3.06 -8.57 2.78
CA TRP A 96 1.77 -9.25 2.66
C TRP A 96 0.63 -8.27 2.42
N HIS A 97 0.49 -7.22 3.24
CA HIS A 97 -0.56 -6.20 3.07
C HIS A 97 -0.37 -5.37 1.80
N SER A 98 0.86 -5.24 1.30
CA SER A 98 1.11 -4.54 0.04
C SER A 98 0.63 -5.37 -1.14
N ALA A 99 0.82 -6.70 -1.12
CA ALA A 99 0.41 -7.60 -2.19
C ALA A 99 -1.06 -8.04 -2.07
N GLY A 100 -1.58 -8.18 -0.86
CA GLY A 100 -2.87 -8.79 -0.56
C GLY A 100 -4.09 -7.90 -0.82
N THR A 101 -3.96 -6.78 -1.54
CA THR A 101 -5.14 -6.02 -2.00
C THR A 101 -5.60 -6.44 -3.39
N TYR A 102 -4.87 -7.37 -4.03
CA TYR A 102 -5.11 -7.84 -5.38
C TYR A 102 -6.44 -8.58 -5.51
N ARG A 103 -7.14 -8.43 -6.64
CA ARG A 103 -8.38 -9.18 -6.92
C ARG A 103 -8.41 -9.65 -8.36
N ILE A 104 -8.81 -10.90 -8.59
CA ILE A 104 -8.85 -11.51 -9.94
C ILE A 104 -9.98 -10.98 -10.81
N SER A 105 -11.04 -10.48 -10.18
CA SER A 105 -12.27 -10.02 -10.81
C SER A 105 -12.04 -8.81 -11.74
N ASP A 106 -11.12 -7.92 -11.39
CA ASP A 106 -10.77 -6.75 -12.20
C ASP A 106 -9.26 -6.50 -12.33
N GLY A 107 -8.43 -7.35 -11.74
CA GLY A 107 -6.96 -7.25 -11.80
C GLY A 107 -6.36 -6.07 -11.03
N ARG A 108 -7.17 -5.36 -10.23
CA ARG A 108 -6.73 -4.18 -9.48
C ARG A 108 -6.15 -4.54 -8.11
N GLY A 109 -5.50 -3.57 -7.49
CA GLY A 109 -4.79 -3.75 -6.22
C GLY A 109 -3.43 -4.42 -6.41
N GLY A 110 -2.92 -5.00 -5.33
CA GLY A 110 -1.61 -5.63 -5.29
C GLY A 110 -0.44 -4.65 -5.15
N ALA A 111 0.77 -5.21 -5.17
CA ALA A 111 1.99 -4.48 -4.83
C ALA A 111 2.65 -3.75 -6.01
N GLY A 112 2.11 -3.91 -7.23
CA GLY A 112 2.79 -3.53 -8.48
C GLY A 112 3.13 -2.05 -8.63
N ALA A 113 2.41 -1.16 -7.94
CA ALA A 113 2.57 0.29 -8.01
C ALA A 113 3.04 0.94 -6.69
N GLY A 114 3.25 0.13 -5.63
CA GLY A 114 3.63 0.66 -4.31
C GLY A 114 2.56 1.52 -3.64
N GLN A 115 1.28 1.32 -3.99
CA GLN A 115 0.15 2.13 -3.54
C GLN A 115 -0.08 2.15 -2.03
N GLN A 116 0.50 1.20 -1.26
CA GLN A 116 0.44 1.21 0.21
C GLN A 116 1.04 2.49 0.83
N ARG A 117 1.84 3.27 0.09
CA ARG A 117 2.36 4.58 0.53
C ARG A 117 1.38 5.74 0.35
N PHE A 118 0.30 5.55 -0.38
CA PHE A 118 -0.72 6.58 -0.67
C PHE A 118 -2.07 6.24 -0.03
N ALA A 119 -2.95 7.25 0.02
CA ALA A 119 -4.34 7.03 0.38
C ALA A 119 -5.04 6.15 -0.69
N PRO A 120 -6.09 5.39 -0.30
CA PRO A 120 -6.56 5.19 1.07
C PRO A 120 -5.71 4.16 1.85
N LEU A 121 -4.89 3.36 1.16
CA LEU A 121 -4.22 2.19 1.74
C LEU A 121 -3.29 2.54 2.90
N ASN A 122 -2.60 3.68 2.83
CA ASN A 122 -1.71 4.13 3.91
C ASN A 122 -2.43 4.45 5.23
N SER A 123 -3.77 4.50 5.23
CA SER A 123 -4.62 4.84 6.38
C SER A 123 -5.74 3.83 6.61
N TRP A 124 -5.75 2.70 5.90
CA TRP A 124 -6.67 1.61 6.20
C TRP A 124 -6.45 1.09 7.64
N PRO A 125 -7.51 0.75 8.39
CA PRO A 125 -7.38 0.18 9.73
C PRO A 125 -6.44 -1.04 9.77
N ASP A 126 -6.55 -1.93 8.79
CA ASP A 126 -5.72 -3.14 8.73
C ASP A 126 -4.26 -2.86 8.39
N ASN A 127 -3.94 -1.65 7.90
CA ASN A 127 -2.58 -1.20 7.65
C ASN A 127 -1.99 -0.39 8.82
N ALA A 128 -2.62 -0.43 10.00
CA ALA A 128 -2.13 0.23 11.20
C ALA A 128 -0.66 -0.10 11.46
N ASN A 129 0.13 0.93 11.78
CA ASN A 129 1.56 0.91 12.04
C ASN A 129 2.47 0.49 10.87
N LEU A 130 1.91 0.19 9.68
CA LEU A 130 2.75 -0.06 8.49
C LEU A 130 3.38 1.22 7.93
N ASP A 131 2.89 2.39 8.34
CA ASP A 131 3.58 3.67 8.16
C ASP A 131 4.95 3.66 8.86
N LYS A 132 5.06 3.06 10.05
CA LYS A 132 6.34 2.88 10.76
C LYS A 132 7.25 1.91 10.02
N ALA A 133 6.71 0.80 9.51
CA ALA A 133 7.46 -0.17 8.70
C ALA A 133 8.08 0.47 7.45
N ARG A 134 7.30 1.28 6.71
CA ARG A 134 7.82 2.02 5.55
C ARG A 134 8.86 3.07 5.96
N LEU A 135 8.66 3.74 7.10
CA LEU A 135 9.62 4.73 7.61
C LEU A 135 10.96 4.09 8.01
N LEU A 136 10.95 2.88 8.59
CA LEU A 136 12.18 2.12 8.88
C LEU A 136 12.99 1.83 7.61
N LEU A 137 12.34 1.60 6.47
CA LEU A 137 13.00 1.36 5.18
C LEU A 137 13.48 2.63 4.47
N TRP A 138 13.08 3.82 4.93
CA TRP A 138 13.46 5.09 4.29
C TRP A 138 14.99 5.29 4.16
N PRO A 139 15.83 5.02 5.17
CA PRO A 139 17.28 5.12 5.03
C PRO A 139 17.84 4.24 3.90
N ILE A 140 17.26 3.05 3.69
CA ILE A 140 17.60 2.16 2.57
C ILE A 140 17.19 2.80 1.26
N LYS A 141 15.92 3.23 1.13
CA LYS A 141 15.45 3.93 -0.08
C LYS A 141 16.30 5.16 -0.41
N LYS A 142 16.71 5.93 0.60
CA LYS A 142 17.57 7.10 0.47
C LYS A 142 18.96 6.71 -0.06
N LYS A 143 19.56 5.64 0.45
CA LYS A 143 20.88 5.15 0.02
C LYS A 143 20.89 4.68 -1.44
N TYR A 144 19.87 3.94 -1.85
CA TYR A 144 19.81 3.33 -3.19
C TYR A 144 19.08 4.18 -4.23
N GLY A 145 18.37 5.22 -3.81
CA GLY A 145 17.78 6.25 -4.67
C GLY A 145 16.85 5.65 -5.71
N LYS A 146 17.00 6.10 -6.97
CA LYS A 146 16.16 5.70 -8.10
C LYS A 146 16.39 4.28 -8.63
N LYS A 147 17.41 3.57 -8.13
CA LYS A 147 17.73 2.19 -8.54
C LYS A 147 16.81 1.14 -7.91
N ILE A 148 16.07 1.51 -6.87
CA ILE A 148 15.07 0.65 -6.24
C ILE A 148 13.80 1.48 -6.00
N SER A 149 12.66 1.01 -6.48
CA SER A 149 11.35 1.63 -6.24
C SER A 149 10.86 1.31 -4.83
N TRP A 150 9.93 2.09 -4.30
CA TRP A 150 9.20 1.69 -3.09
C TRP A 150 8.39 0.42 -3.32
N ALA A 151 7.77 0.28 -4.51
CA ALA A 151 7.01 -0.91 -4.89
C ALA A 151 7.84 -2.21 -4.76
N ASP A 152 9.08 -2.22 -5.25
CA ASP A 152 9.96 -3.38 -5.09
C ASP A 152 10.54 -3.48 -3.67
N LEU A 153 10.95 -2.36 -3.05
CA LEU A 153 11.59 -2.37 -1.74
C LEU A 153 10.69 -2.96 -0.65
N MET A 154 9.39 -2.64 -0.66
CA MET A 154 8.45 -3.15 0.34
C MET A 154 8.32 -4.68 0.27
N ILE A 155 8.27 -5.25 -0.95
CA ILE A 155 8.17 -6.70 -1.14
C ILE A 155 9.51 -7.39 -0.89
N LEU A 156 10.62 -6.80 -1.34
CA LEU A 156 11.96 -7.32 -1.07
C LEU A 156 12.24 -7.39 0.43
N ALA A 157 11.80 -6.40 1.21
CA ALA A 157 11.97 -6.41 2.66
C ALA A 157 11.28 -7.61 3.33
N GLY A 158 10.06 -7.96 2.89
CA GLY A 158 9.36 -9.16 3.37
C GLY A 158 10.07 -10.46 2.96
N ASN A 159 10.58 -10.52 1.72
CA ASN A 159 11.33 -11.68 1.24
C ASN A 159 12.64 -11.88 2.01
N CYS A 160 13.37 -10.78 2.25
CA CYS A 160 14.56 -10.78 3.10
C CYS A 160 14.23 -11.18 4.54
N ALA A 161 13.08 -10.76 5.08
CA ALA A 161 12.69 -11.10 6.45
C ALA A 161 12.50 -12.60 6.62
N LEU A 162 11.84 -13.25 5.67
CA LEU A 162 11.69 -14.70 5.66
C LEU A 162 13.05 -15.40 5.62
N GLU A 163 13.93 -14.97 4.73
CA GLU A 163 15.28 -15.52 4.59
C GLU A 163 16.15 -15.34 5.85
N SER A 164 16.11 -14.16 6.48
CA SER A 164 16.90 -13.88 7.68
C SER A 164 16.44 -14.69 8.88
N MET A 165 15.17 -15.12 8.89
CA MET A 165 14.57 -15.97 9.92
C MET A 165 14.56 -17.46 9.55
N GLY A 166 15.38 -17.86 8.58
CA GLY A 166 15.65 -19.27 8.25
C GLY A 166 14.73 -19.91 7.22
N PHE A 167 13.81 -19.15 6.61
CA PHE A 167 12.94 -19.66 5.54
C PHE A 167 13.56 -19.38 4.16
N LYS A 168 13.85 -20.44 3.40
CA LYS A 168 14.33 -20.30 2.03
C LYS A 168 13.19 -19.99 1.08
N THR A 169 13.12 -18.75 0.59
CA THR A 169 12.15 -18.33 -0.42
C THR A 169 12.48 -18.92 -1.79
N PHE A 170 11.47 -18.99 -2.68
CA PHE A 170 11.65 -19.50 -4.04
C PHE A 170 12.52 -18.59 -4.91
N GLY A 171 12.39 -17.27 -4.71
CA GLY A 171 13.13 -16.26 -5.44
C GLY A 171 12.47 -14.89 -5.32
N PHE A 172 13.05 -13.89 -5.98
CA PHE A 172 12.49 -12.53 -6.04
C PHE A 172 12.72 -11.93 -7.43
N GLY A 173 11.68 -11.30 -7.98
CA GLY A 173 11.74 -10.50 -9.20
C GLY A 173 11.40 -9.04 -8.91
N GLY A 174 12.30 -8.13 -9.27
CA GLY A 174 12.03 -6.69 -9.29
C GLY A 174 11.51 -6.22 -10.65
N GLY A 175 11.26 -4.92 -10.77
CA GLY A 175 10.74 -4.28 -11.98
C GLY A 175 9.44 -3.51 -11.77
N ARG A 176 8.94 -3.41 -10.54
CA ARG A 176 7.75 -2.61 -10.22
C ARG A 176 8.12 -1.13 -10.21
N GLU A 177 7.54 -0.33 -11.09
CA GLU A 177 7.77 1.11 -11.10
C GLU A 177 6.91 1.83 -10.05
N ASP A 178 7.47 2.87 -9.42
CA ASP A 178 6.69 3.70 -8.49
C ASP A 178 5.70 4.58 -9.26
N THR A 179 4.46 4.67 -8.76
CA THR A 179 3.49 5.70 -9.18
C THR A 179 3.56 6.92 -8.28
N TRP A 180 3.02 8.07 -8.70
CA TRP A 180 3.23 9.36 -8.01
C TRP A 180 1.96 9.98 -7.42
N GLU A 181 0.84 9.28 -7.52
CA GLU A 181 -0.46 9.69 -7.01
C GLU A 181 -1.28 8.44 -6.61
N PRO A 182 -2.27 8.59 -5.71
CA PRO A 182 -3.17 7.51 -5.35
C PRO A 182 -4.00 7.03 -6.56
N GLN A 183 -4.30 5.74 -6.61
CA GLN A 183 -5.25 5.20 -7.58
C GLN A 183 -6.70 5.49 -7.16
N GLU A 184 -7.40 6.29 -7.96
CA GLU A 184 -8.82 6.63 -7.82
C GLU A 184 -9.75 5.77 -8.68
N ASP A 185 -9.18 4.88 -9.50
CA ASP A 185 -9.91 4.00 -10.39
C ASP A 185 -10.19 2.61 -9.78
N VAL A 186 -9.88 2.41 -8.50
CA VAL A 186 -10.20 1.19 -7.76
C VAL A 186 -11.49 1.36 -6.96
N TYR A 187 -12.44 0.48 -7.20
CA TYR A 187 -13.66 0.37 -6.40
C TYR A 187 -13.42 -0.56 -5.19
N TRP A 188 -13.25 0.04 -4.02
CA TRP A 188 -13.01 -0.68 -2.74
C TRP A 188 -14.30 -1.05 -1.98
N GLY A 189 -15.46 -0.59 -2.45
CA GLY A 189 -16.76 -0.73 -1.80
C GLY A 189 -17.51 0.60 -1.73
N SER A 190 -18.79 0.54 -1.35
CA SER A 190 -19.68 1.72 -1.26
C SER A 190 -19.85 2.23 0.17
N GLU A 191 -19.20 1.61 1.16
CA GLU A 191 -19.32 1.98 2.56
C GLU A 191 -18.76 3.37 2.85
N THR A 192 -19.46 4.09 3.72
CA THR A 192 -19.06 5.42 4.18
C THR A 192 -18.35 5.41 5.53
N SER A 193 -18.03 4.22 6.06
CA SER A 193 -17.35 4.03 7.35
C SER A 193 -16.33 2.90 7.27
N TRP A 194 -15.20 3.07 7.94
CA TRP A 194 -14.22 2.01 8.13
C TRP A 194 -14.84 0.81 8.83
N LEU A 195 -14.42 -0.39 8.41
CA LEU A 195 -14.89 -1.69 8.90
C LEU A 195 -16.39 -1.96 8.67
N GLY A 196 -17.08 -1.13 7.87
CA GLY A 196 -18.43 -1.42 7.42
C GLY A 196 -18.47 -2.59 6.42
N ASP A 197 -19.60 -3.28 6.36
CA ASP A 197 -19.83 -4.51 5.59
C ASP A 197 -21.08 -4.45 4.69
N LYS A 198 -21.48 -3.26 4.21
CA LYS A 198 -22.60 -3.09 3.27
C LYS A 198 -22.23 -3.54 1.85
N ARG A 199 -21.82 -4.80 1.74
CA ARG A 199 -21.27 -5.47 0.55
C ARG A 199 -21.73 -6.92 0.43
N TYR A 200 -22.72 -7.30 1.21
CA TYR A 200 -23.28 -8.65 1.20
C TYR A 200 -24.74 -8.62 0.76
N THR A 201 -25.12 -9.64 -0.01
CA THR A 201 -26.51 -9.95 -0.33
C THR A 201 -26.83 -11.41 -0.03
N GLY A 202 -28.11 -11.77 0.00
CA GLY A 202 -28.54 -13.16 0.17
C GLY A 202 -27.91 -13.84 1.40
N ASP A 203 -27.45 -15.07 1.22
CA ASP A 203 -26.71 -15.82 2.22
C ASP A 203 -25.21 -15.47 2.16
N ARG A 204 -24.87 -14.25 2.58
CA ARG A 204 -23.47 -13.77 2.70
C ARG A 204 -22.68 -13.85 1.39
N GLU A 205 -23.35 -13.57 0.27
CA GLU A 205 -22.71 -13.45 -1.04
C GLU A 205 -21.97 -12.10 -1.11
N LEU A 206 -20.64 -12.15 -1.22
CA LEU A 206 -19.81 -10.95 -1.27
C LEU A 206 -19.97 -10.24 -2.62
N GLU A 207 -20.14 -8.92 -2.61
CA GLU A 207 -20.28 -8.10 -3.80
C GLU A 207 -19.07 -8.23 -4.73
N ASN A 208 -19.29 -8.50 -6.02
CA ASN A 208 -18.23 -8.39 -7.04
C ASN A 208 -17.98 -6.91 -7.37
N PRO A 209 -16.72 -6.45 -7.52
CA PRO A 209 -15.48 -7.22 -7.61
C PRO A 209 -14.70 -7.36 -6.29
N LEU A 210 -15.30 -7.09 -5.13
CA LEU A 210 -14.58 -6.97 -3.85
C LEU A 210 -13.92 -8.27 -3.41
N GLY A 211 -12.75 -8.17 -2.76
CA GLY A 211 -11.98 -9.31 -2.26
C GLY A 211 -11.83 -9.33 -0.73
N ALA A 212 -12.52 -8.46 -0.01
CA ALA A 212 -12.41 -8.36 1.45
C ALA A 212 -13.79 -8.23 2.11
N VAL A 213 -13.93 -8.76 3.32
CA VAL A 213 -15.22 -8.85 4.03
C VAL A 213 -15.72 -7.53 4.60
N GLN A 214 -14.83 -6.56 4.80
CA GLN A 214 -15.13 -5.24 5.37
C GLN A 214 -14.26 -4.15 4.74
N MET A 215 -14.75 -2.92 4.72
CA MET A 215 -14.00 -1.78 4.20
C MET A 215 -12.76 -1.52 5.05
N GLY A 216 -11.58 -1.53 4.41
CA GLY A 216 -10.33 -1.26 5.08
C GLY A 216 -9.64 -2.49 5.70
N LEU A 217 -10.15 -3.70 5.45
CA LEU A 217 -9.45 -4.97 5.68
C LEU A 217 -8.77 -5.47 4.41
N ILE A 218 -7.71 -6.27 4.57
CA ILE A 218 -7.05 -6.93 3.45
C ILE A 218 -7.90 -8.13 2.97
N TYR A 219 -8.29 -9.05 3.86
CA TYR A 219 -9.12 -10.23 3.51
C TYR A 219 -10.33 -10.35 4.44
N VAL A 220 -10.11 -10.89 5.64
CA VAL A 220 -11.15 -11.29 6.61
C VAL A 220 -10.98 -10.55 7.94
N ASN A 221 -12.03 -10.57 8.77
CA ASN A 221 -11.96 -10.05 10.12
C ASN A 221 -11.27 -11.07 11.04
N PRO A 222 -10.19 -10.71 11.76
CA PRO A 222 -9.44 -11.63 12.62
C PRO A 222 -10.24 -12.12 13.84
N GLN A 223 -11.35 -11.46 14.19
CA GLN A 223 -12.27 -11.87 15.26
C GLN A 223 -13.43 -12.74 14.74
N GLY A 224 -13.41 -13.10 13.46
CA GLY A 224 -14.49 -13.80 12.77
C GLY A 224 -15.55 -12.86 12.18
N PRO A 225 -16.54 -13.40 11.43
CA PRO A 225 -17.56 -12.64 10.72
C PRO A 225 -18.23 -11.60 11.61
N ASN A 226 -18.05 -10.31 11.31
CA ASN A 226 -18.62 -9.20 12.07
C ASN A 226 -18.26 -9.21 13.57
N GLY A 227 -17.08 -9.74 13.90
CA GLY A 227 -16.61 -9.89 15.29
C GLY A 227 -17.19 -11.08 16.04
N ASN A 228 -17.97 -11.95 15.36
CA ASN A 228 -18.46 -13.20 15.93
C ASN A 228 -17.35 -14.27 15.84
N PRO A 229 -16.84 -14.81 16.97
CA PRO A 229 -15.72 -15.75 17.01
C PRO A 229 -16.14 -17.18 16.63
N ASP A 230 -16.83 -17.35 15.51
CA ASP A 230 -17.17 -18.65 14.92
C ASP A 230 -16.12 -19.02 13.86
N PRO A 231 -15.27 -20.03 14.14
CA PRO A 231 -14.20 -20.42 13.22
C PRO A 231 -14.72 -21.09 11.94
N VAL A 232 -15.88 -21.75 11.97
CA VAL A 232 -16.45 -22.39 10.77
C VAL A 232 -17.00 -21.32 9.84
N ALA A 233 -17.68 -20.31 10.39
CA ALA A 233 -18.13 -19.16 9.62
C ALA A 233 -16.94 -18.34 9.08
N ALA A 234 -15.88 -18.16 9.88
CA ALA A 234 -14.64 -17.52 9.44
C ALA A 234 -13.97 -18.27 8.28
N ALA A 235 -13.96 -19.61 8.31
CA ALA A 235 -13.40 -20.42 7.23
C ALA A 235 -14.12 -20.22 5.88
N ARG A 236 -15.44 -19.96 5.90
CA ARG A 236 -16.20 -19.58 4.69
C ARG A 236 -15.72 -18.25 4.12
N ASP A 237 -15.55 -17.23 4.98
CA ASP A 237 -15.03 -15.92 4.59
C ASP A 237 -13.58 -16.02 4.06
N ILE A 238 -12.74 -16.85 4.69
CA ILE A 238 -11.35 -17.07 4.28
C ILE A 238 -11.32 -17.64 2.86
N ARG A 239 -12.01 -18.75 2.62
CA ARG A 239 -12.06 -19.38 1.29
C ARG A 239 -12.59 -18.43 0.21
N GLU A 240 -13.66 -17.69 0.52
CA GLU A 240 -14.25 -16.73 -0.43
C GLU A 240 -13.26 -15.62 -0.79
N THR A 241 -12.65 -14.98 0.21
CA THR A 241 -11.76 -13.84 -0.03
C THR A 241 -10.45 -14.26 -0.69
N PHE A 242 -9.81 -15.33 -0.23
CA PHE A 242 -8.58 -15.85 -0.85
C PHE A 242 -8.82 -16.35 -2.27
N GLY A 243 -9.96 -17.01 -2.53
CA GLY A 243 -10.35 -17.41 -3.88
C GLY A 243 -10.47 -16.22 -4.84
N ARG A 244 -11.00 -15.08 -4.37
CA ARG A 244 -11.03 -13.82 -5.13
C ARG A 244 -9.67 -13.15 -5.30
N MET A 245 -8.65 -13.61 -4.56
CA MET A 245 -7.26 -13.14 -4.64
C MET A 245 -6.33 -14.16 -5.30
N ALA A 246 -6.89 -15.09 -6.10
CA ALA A 246 -6.18 -16.13 -6.85
C ALA A 246 -5.55 -17.24 -6.02
N MET A 247 -5.96 -17.42 -4.76
CA MET A 247 -5.43 -18.47 -3.90
C MET A 247 -6.45 -19.59 -3.74
N ASN A 248 -6.00 -20.83 -3.95
CA ASN A 248 -6.79 -22.04 -3.66
C ASN A 248 -6.64 -22.49 -2.19
N ASP A 249 -7.32 -23.58 -1.81
CA ASP A 249 -7.32 -24.10 -0.43
C ASP A 249 -5.93 -24.59 0.06
N GLU A 250 -5.01 -25.01 -0.82
CA GLU A 250 -3.63 -25.37 -0.43
C GLU A 250 -2.71 -24.15 -0.29
N GLU A 251 -2.96 -23.09 -1.06
CA GLU A 251 -2.20 -21.83 -1.02
C GLU A 251 -2.59 -20.94 0.17
N THR A 252 -3.79 -21.14 0.70
CA THR A 252 -4.41 -20.38 1.81
C THR A 252 -4.01 -20.95 3.17
#